data_AF-A0A8T5TKJ7-F1
#
_entry.id   AF-A0A8T5TKJ7-F1
#
_cell.length_a   1.000
_cell.length_b   1.000
_cell.length_c   1.000
_cell.angle_alpha   90.00
_cell.angle_beta   90.00
_cell.angle_gamma   90.00
#
_symmetry.space_group_name_H-M   'P 1'
#
loop_
_entity.id
_entity.type
_entity.pdbx_description
1 polymer ?
#
loop_
_entity_poly.entity_id
_entity_poly.type
_entity_poly.pdbx_seq_one_letter_code
_entity_poly.pdbx_strand_id
1 'polypeptide(L)'
;MIKNIFIMKSTGELLFYKTYEEIFDIKLTSSFLSAIFSFVKQTLKTKELSEIEVGPFRFIFEVEKANSSELMFALFSDRTDNLVELRNQLRKIKSEFLYEFDVRDLMDNFNGEVSIYQNFEKNVDEIIESKKLVSEEIQKDLIEVFKELHTFSSFVISSALLTQTGRIIVSYLSSNVLSDIIRLLESRFIIGNSRISELISLEEYGILSLIGIDNFISIIQFKKNCPFETSLIISKKFSKRLKKLIM
;
A
#
# COMPACT_ATOMS: atom_id res chain seq x y z
N MET A 1 4.01 4.57 -3.74
CA MET A 1 4.53 5.31 -2.58
C MET A 1 3.43 6.18 -1.97
N ILE A 2 3.46 6.48 -0.67
CA ILE A 2 2.58 7.52 -0.09
C ILE A 2 2.95 8.84 -0.72
N LYS A 3 1.96 9.51 -1.30
CA LYS A 3 2.12 10.79 -2.01
C LYS A 3 1.67 11.95 -1.14
N ASN A 4 0.54 11.80 -0.45
CA ASN A 4 -0.01 12.84 0.42
C ASN A 4 -0.73 12.25 1.63
N ILE A 5 -0.74 13.00 2.72
CA ILE A 5 -1.55 12.75 3.91
C ILE A 5 -2.35 14.01 4.22
N PHE A 6 -3.61 13.84 4.61
CA PHE A 6 -4.50 14.91 5.03
C PHE A 6 -5.16 14.52 6.35
N ILE A 7 -5.23 15.46 7.28
CA ILE A 7 -6.05 15.36 8.49
C ILE A 7 -6.95 16.59 8.50
N MET A 8 -8.25 16.35 8.53
CA MET A 8 -9.25 17.42 8.43
C MET A 8 -10.49 17.11 9.22
N LYS A 9 -11.25 18.14 9.54
CA LYS A 9 -12.63 17.97 9.95
C LYS A 9 -13.46 17.49 8.76
N SER A 10 -14.49 16.69 9.04
CA SER A 10 -15.50 16.26 8.05
C SER A 10 -16.19 17.44 7.33
N THR A 11 -16.18 18.63 7.93
CA THR A 11 -16.62 19.91 7.36
C THR A 11 -15.70 20.44 6.25
N GLY A 12 -14.51 19.86 6.07
CA GLY A 12 -13.52 20.27 5.06
C GLY A 12 -12.42 21.19 5.58
N GLU A 13 -12.49 21.60 6.86
CA GLU A 13 -11.42 22.38 7.50
C GLU A 13 -10.16 21.52 7.65
N LEU A 14 -9.09 21.92 6.97
CA LEU A 14 -7.81 21.24 7.02
C LEU A 14 -7.09 21.55 8.33
N LEU A 15 -6.65 20.51 9.03
CA LEU A 15 -5.90 20.62 10.28
C LEU A 15 -4.41 20.33 10.06
N PHE A 16 -4.10 19.38 9.18
CA PHE A 16 -2.74 19.03 8.84
C PHE A 16 -2.71 18.44 7.43
N TYR A 17 -1.63 18.68 6.71
CA TYR A 17 -1.33 17.96 5.49
C TYR A 17 0.17 17.73 5.37
N LYS A 18 0.54 16.67 4.67
CA LYS A 18 1.91 16.42 4.25
C LYS A 18 1.94 15.99 2.81
N THR A 19 2.85 16.59 2.05
CA THR A 19 3.01 16.38 0.62
C THR A 19 4.41 15.85 0.33
N TYR A 20 4.49 14.66 -0.27
CA TYR A 20 5.75 14.08 -0.78
C TYR A 20 5.91 14.32 -2.28
N GLU A 21 4.79 14.50 -2.99
CA GLU A 21 4.75 14.89 -4.41
C GLU A 21 3.67 15.95 -4.60
N GLU A 22 4.04 17.10 -5.19
CA GLU A 22 3.13 18.23 -5.46
C GLU A 22 2.18 17.93 -6.63
N ILE A 23 1.24 17.00 -6.42
CA ILE A 23 0.23 16.61 -7.41
C ILE A 23 -1.06 17.40 -7.22
N PHE A 24 -1.33 17.87 -6.00
CA PHE A 24 -2.63 18.41 -5.63
C PHE A 24 -2.59 19.88 -5.23
N ASP A 25 -3.62 20.60 -5.66
CA ASP A 25 -4.06 21.80 -4.94
C ASP A 25 -4.72 21.36 -3.62
N ILE A 26 -4.13 21.78 -2.51
CA ILE A 26 -4.52 21.37 -1.16
C ILE A 26 -5.96 21.79 -0.84
N LYS A 27 -6.37 23.00 -1.25
CA LYS A 27 -7.72 23.54 -0.97
C LYS A 27 -8.78 22.84 -1.80
N LEU A 28 -8.46 22.59 -3.07
CA LEU A 28 -9.34 21.83 -3.94
C LEU A 28 -9.53 20.41 -3.41
N THR A 29 -8.44 19.79 -2.95
CA THR A 29 -8.44 18.41 -2.45
C THR A 29 -9.21 18.29 -1.14
N SER A 30 -9.04 19.21 -0.19
CA SER A 30 -9.82 19.18 1.06
C SER A 30 -11.31 19.35 0.81
N SER A 31 -11.67 20.27 -0.10
CA SER A 31 -13.06 20.48 -0.52
C SER A 31 -13.65 19.24 -1.20
N PHE A 32 -12.88 18.59 -2.08
CA PHE A 32 -13.27 17.36 -2.75
C PHE A 32 -13.49 16.19 -1.78
N LEU A 33 -12.55 15.96 -0.85
CA LEU A 33 -12.64 14.88 0.14
C LEU A 33 -13.85 15.07 1.08
N SER A 34 -14.09 16.30 1.54
CA SER A 34 -15.29 16.63 2.34
C SER A 34 -16.58 16.38 1.55
N ALA A 35 -16.63 16.80 0.29
CA ALA A 35 -17.80 16.59 -0.56
C ALA A 35 -18.12 15.11 -0.76
N ILE A 36 -17.10 14.27 -1.00
CA ILE A 36 -17.30 12.82 -1.13
C ILE A 36 -17.76 12.22 0.19
N PHE A 37 -17.12 12.58 1.30
CA PHE A 37 -17.49 12.07 2.62
C PHE A 37 -18.95 12.41 2.95
N SER A 38 -19.35 13.65 2.69
CA SER A 38 -20.74 14.11 2.83
C SER A 38 -21.70 13.32 1.92
N PHE A 39 -21.34 13.14 0.65
CA PHE A 39 -22.13 12.35 -0.30
C PHE A 39 -22.35 10.92 0.20
N VAL A 40 -21.29 10.24 0.65
CA VAL A 40 -21.35 8.87 1.16
C VAL A 40 -22.27 8.79 2.39
N LYS A 41 -22.10 9.73 3.33
CA LYS A 41 -22.89 9.76 4.58
C LYS A 41 -24.38 10.05 4.32
N GLN A 42 -24.68 11.02 3.47
CA GLN A 42 -26.05 11.48 3.23
C GLN A 42 -26.81 10.60 2.24
N THR A 43 -26.14 10.19 1.16
CA THR A 43 -26.79 9.49 0.05
C THR A 43 -26.78 7.98 0.26
N LEU A 44 -25.61 7.42 0.61
CA LEU A 44 -25.44 5.97 0.76
C LEU A 44 -25.81 5.49 2.17
N LYS A 45 -26.06 6.42 3.10
CA LYS A 45 -26.38 6.16 4.52
C LYS A 45 -25.37 5.25 5.23
N THR A 46 -24.15 5.16 4.71
CA THR A 46 -23.05 4.46 5.34
C THR A 46 -22.14 5.47 6.04
N LYS A 47 -21.63 5.07 7.21
CA LYS A 47 -20.62 5.85 7.95
C LYS A 47 -19.20 5.45 7.59
N GLU A 48 -19.06 4.45 6.72
CA GLU A 48 -17.78 3.83 6.40
C GLU A 48 -17.37 4.23 4.98
N LEU A 49 -16.65 5.35 4.89
CA LEU A 49 -15.78 5.60 3.75
C LEU A 49 -14.41 5.03 4.11
N SER A 50 -14.04 3.90 3.53
CA SER A 50 -12.75 3.26 3.80
C SER A 50 -11.71 3.53 2.71
N GLU A 51 -12.14 3.60 1.45
CA GLU A 51 -11.25 3.71 0.30
C GLU A 51 -11.96 4.29 -0.92
N ILE A 52 -11.21 5.02 -1.74
CA ILE A 52 -11.63 5.46 -3.09
C ILE A 52 -10.48 5.17 -4.05
N GLU A 53 -10.72 4.36 -5.07
CA GLU A 53 -9.76 4.14 -6.16
C GLU A 53 -10.00 5.14 -7.31
N VAL A 54 -8.94 5.78 -7.80
CA VAL A 54 -8.97 6.72 -8.94
C VAL A 54 -7.81 6.39 -9.88
N GLY A 55 -8.11 5.61 -10.93
CA GLY A 55 -7.10 5.21 -11.91
C GLY A 55 -5.96 4.39 -11.29
N PRO A 56 -4.69 4.83 -11.41
CA PRO A 56 -3.55 4.13 -10.81
C PRO A 56 -3.36 4.47 -9.32
N PHE A 57 -4.21 5.33 -8.75
CA PHE A 57 -4.07 5.81 -7.37
C PHE A 57 -5.26 5.41 -6.51
N ARG A 58 -5.10 5.58 -5.20
CA ARG A 58 -6.18 5.41 -4.23
C ARG A 58 -6.05 6.35 -3.03
N PHE A 59 -7.20 6.67 -2.45
CA PHE A 59 -7.31 7.26 -1.12
C PHE A 59 -7.73 6.20 -0.11
N ILE A 60 -7.10 6.21 1.05
CA ILE A 60 -7.45 5.37 2.20
C ILE A 60 -7.88 6.30 3.33
N PHE A 61 -8.95 5.94 4.02
CA PHE A 61 -9.58 6.77 5.03
C PHE A 61 -9.66 6.06 6.38
N GLU A 62 -9.42 6.82 7.44
CA GLU A 62 -9.73 6.48 8.82
C GLU A 62 -10.48 7.65 9.44
N VAL A 63 -11.57 7.37 10.15
CA VAL A 63 -12.44 8.40 10.74
C VAL A 63 -12.48 8.23 12.25
N GLU A 64 -12.33 9.34 12.96
CA GLU A 64 -12.47 9.40 14.42
C GLU A 64 -13.67 10.28 14.77
N LYS A 65 -14.50 9.84 15.72
CA LYS A 65 -15.64 10.63 16.18
C LYS A 65 -15.22 11.53 17.34
N ALA A 66 -15.44 12.82 17.20
CA ALA A 66 -15.11 13.82 18.20
C ALA A 66 -16.36 14.64 18.53
N ASN A 67 -17.10 14.25 19.57
CA ASN A 67 -18.31 14.92 20.05
C ASN A 67 -19.33 15.26 18.93
N SER A 68 -19.33 16.53 18.47
CA SER A 68 -20.26 17.10 17.49
C SER A 68 -19.79 16.98 16.04
N SER A 69 -18.55 16.56 15.80
CA SER A 69 -17.94 16.47 14.47
C SER A 69 -17.09 15.19 14.32
N GLU A 70 -16.65 14.94 13.09
CA GLU A 70 -15.77 13.82 12.76
C GLU A 70 -14.44 14.35 12.24
N LEU A 71 -13.36 13.73 12.69
CA LEU A 71 -12.01 13.89 12.15
C LEU A 71 -11.78 12.83 11.08
N MET A 72 -11.29 13.26 9.93
CA MET A 72 -10.98 12.41 8.80
C MET A 72 -9.48 12.44 8.54
N PHE A 73 -8.88 11.26 8.55
CA PHE A 73 -7.51 10.99 8.19
C PHE A 73 -7.53 10.34 6.81
N ALA A 74 -6.89 10.97 5.83
CA ALA A 74 -6.82 10.48 4.46
C ALA A 74 -5.36 10.32 4.03
N LEU A 75 -5.07 9.23 3.35
CA LEU A 75 -3.77 8.92 2.78
C LEU A 75 -3.94 8.65 1.29
N PHE A 76 -3.18 9.35 0.45
CA PHE A 76 -3.15 9.15 -0.99
C PHE A 76 -1.89 8.39 -1.41
N SER A 77 -2.06 7.32 -2.18
CA SER A 77 -0.96 6.44 -2.59
C SER A 77 -1.17 5.86 -3.99
N ASP A 78 -0.14 5.20 -4.51
CA ASP A 78 -0.31 4.33 -5.67
C ASP A 78 -1.16 3.12 -5.28
N ARG A 79 -1.97 2.63 -6.23
CA ARG A 79 -2.79 1.43 -6.02
C ARG A 79 -1.95 0.16 -5.87
N THR A 80 -0.71 0.20 -6.38
CA THR A 80 0.27 -0.89 -6.23
C THR A 80 0.99 -0.89 -4.89
N ASP A 81 0.74 0.07 -4.02
CA ASP A 81 1.25 -0.01 -2.66
C ASP A 81 0.48 -1.08 -1.87
N ASN A 82 0.92 -1.38 -0.65
CA ASN A 82 0.25 -2.39 0.16
C ASN A 82 -0.88 -1.81 1.02
N LEU A 83 -2.15 -2.14 0.76
CA LEU A 83 -3.27 -1.54 1.51
C LEU A 83 -3.20 -1.82 3.01
N VAL A 84 -2.78 -3.03 3.39
CA VAL A 84 -2.69 -3.45 4.79
C VAL A 84 -1.66 -2.60 5.55
N GLU A 85 -0.48 -2.41 4.96
CA GLU A 85 0.56 -1.56 5.52
C GLU A 85 0.14 -0.10 5.57
N LEU A 86 -0.42 0.43 4.49
CA LEU A 86 -0.89 1.82 4.45
C LEU A 86 -1.98 2.08 5.49
N ARG A 87 -2.91 1.14 5.69
CA ARG A 87 -3.90 1.21 6.77
C ARG A 87 -3.25 1.19 8.14
N ASN A 88 -2.25 0.33 8.36
CA ASN A 88 -1.54 0.29 9.63
C ASN A 88 -0.77 1.58 9.90
N GLN A 89 -0.12 2.15 8.88
CA GLN A 89 0.55 3.45 8.96
C GLN A 89 -0.45 4.56 9.24
N LEU A 90 -1.57 4.63 8.52
CA LEU A 90 -2.62 5.63 8.74
C LEU A 90 -3.24 5.52 10.13
N ARG A 91 -3.46 4.30 10.65
CA ARG A 91 -3.92 4.08 12.03
C ARG A 91 -2.90 4.54 13.05
N LYS A 92 -1.61 4.31 12.82
CA LYS A 92 -0.55 4.78 13.71
C LYS A 92 -0.47 6.30 13.69
N ILE A 93 -0.53 6.92 12.51
CA ILE A 93 -0.61 8.38 12.34
C ILE A 93 -1.80 8.94 13.12
N LYS A 94 -2.99 8.33 12.95
CA LYS A 94 -4.19 8.72 13.72
C LYS A 94 -3.94 8.65 15.22
N SER A 95 -3.47 7.52 15.73
CA SER A 95 -3.26 7.33 17.17
C SER A 95 -2.23 8.31 17.74
N GLU A 96 -1.13 8.58 17.02
CA GLU A 96 -0.12 9.54 17.48
C GLU A 96 -0.63 10.99 17.41
N PHE A 97 -1.37 11.36 16.37
CA PHE A 97 -1.97 12.69 16.26
C PHE A 97 -2.96 12.96 17.41
N LEU A 98 -3.84 12.01 17.71
CA LEU A 98 -4.82 12.12 18.79
C LEU A 98 -4.18 12.05 20.18
N TYR A 99 -2.97 11.52 20.29
CA TYR A 99 -2.19 11.50 21.53
C TYR A 99 -1.47 12.84 21.75
N GLU A 100 -0.89 13.41 20.69
CA GLU A 100 -0.12 14.64 20.74
C GLU A 100 -1.00 15.89 20.86
N PHE A 101 -2.18 15.88 20.23
CA PHE A 101 -3.09 17.02 20.21
C PHE A 101 -4.42 16.70 20.87
N ASP A 102 -4.90 17.61 21.73
CA ASP A 102 -6.22 17.47 22.35
C ASP A 102 -7.33 17.67 21.30
N VAL A 103 -8.06 16.59 21.05
CA VAL A 103 -9.19 16.51 20.12
C VAL A 103 -10.27 17.57 20.41
N ARG A 104 -10.50 17.92 21.67
CA ARG A 104 -11.52 18.92 22.02
C ARG A 104 -11.11 20.31 21.58
N ASP A 105 -9.85 20.67 21.82
CA ASP A 105 -9.31 21.96 21.41
C ASP A 105 -9.28 22.10 19.88
N LEU A 106 -8.91 21.01 19.19
CA LEU A 106 -8.98 20.90 17.73
C LEU A 106 -10.39 21.15 17.17
N MET A 107 -11.43 20.69 17.86
CA MET A 107 -12.80 20.79 17.35
C MET A 107 -13.44 22.14 17.65
N ASP A 108 -13.31 22.60 18.89
CA ASP A 108 -14.10 23.72 19.40
C ASP A 108 -13.40 25.08 19.27
N ASN A 109 -12.05 25.11 19.23
CA ASN A 109 -11.26 26.35 19.28
C ASN A 109 -10.36 26.57 18.05
N PHE A 110 -10.44 25.72 17.03
CA PHE A 110 -9.60 25.86 15.84
C PHE A 110 -9.89 27.16 15.09
N ASN A 111 -8.85 27.98 14.93
CA ASN A 111 -8.90 29.30 14.30
C ASN A 111 -8.50 29.29 12.80
N GLY A 112 -8.24 28.12 12.22
CA GLY A 112 -7.75 27.98 10.84
C GLY A 112 -6.22 27.93 10.70
N GLU A 113 -5.47 28.04 11.80
CA GLU A 113 -4.00 28.06 11.77
C GLU A 113 -3.41 26.64 11.76
N VAL A 114 -3.00 26.17 10.57
CA VAL A 114 -2.44 24.83 10.36
C VAL A 114 -0.98 24.71 10.82
N SER A 115 -0.24 25.83 10.93
CA SER A 115 1.18 25.86 11.31
C SER A 115 1.46 25.24 12.68
N ILE A 116 0.48 25.25 13.58
CA ILE A 116 0.58 24.68 14.94
C ILE A 116 0.88 23.17 14.89
N TYR A 117 0.46 22.50 13.81
CA TYR A 117 0.59 21.05 13.65
C TYR A 117 1.77 20.63 12.77
N GLN A 118 2.56 21.58 12.25
CA GLN A 118 3.69 21.27 11.35
C GLN A 118 4.76 20.39 12.01
N ASN A 119 4.95 20.49 13.33
CA ASN A 119 5.93 19.67 14.04
C ASN A 119 5.61 18.17 13.96
N PHE A 120 4.34 17.81 13.74
CA PHE A 120 3.89 16.43 13.57
C PHE A 120 4.42 15.78 12.29
N GLU A 121 4.93 16.57 11.33
CA GLU A 121 5.53 16.06 10.10
C GLU A 121 6.65 15.05 10.33
N LYS A 122 7.42 15.21 11.42
CA LYS A 122 8.52 14.30 11.77
C LYS A 122 8.00 12.94 12.20
N ASN A 123 6.96 12.91 13.04
CA ASN A 123 6.32 11.67 13.47
C ASN A 123 5.76 10.92 12.26
N VAL A 124 5.15 11.64 11.32
CA VAL A 124 4.65 11.06 10.06
C VAL A 124 5.78 10.43 9.26
N ASP A 125 6.91 11.12 9.10
CA ASP A 125 8.09 10.57 8.40
C ASP A 125 8.62 9.33 9.09
N GLU A 126 8.77 9.36 10.42
CA GLU A 126 9.23 8.19 11.19
C GLU A 126 8.29 6.99 11.01
N ILE A 127 6.98 7.20 11.03
CA ILE A 127 6.00 6.14 10.79
C ILE A 127 6.16 5.55 9.38
N ILE A 128 6.37 6.39 8.37
CA ILE A 128 6.47 5.98 6.97
C ILE A 128 7.81 5.28 6.70
N GLU A 129 8.92 5.80 7.22
CA GLU A 129 10.27 5.30 7.00
C GLU A 129 10.59 4.02 7.79
N SER A 130 9.84 3.73 8.86
CA SER A 130 10.21 2.75 9.90
C SER A 130 10.48 1.30 9.49
N LYS A 131 10.38 0.87 8.23
CA LYS A 131 10.74 -0.52 7.86
C LYS A 131 11.35 -0.66 6.48
N LYS A 132 12.67 -0.54 6.31
CA LYS A 132 13.36 -1.30 5.24
C LYS A 132 13.26 -2.78 5.59
N LEU A 133 12.63 -3.59 4.73
CA LEU A 133 12.43 -5.02 4.99
C LEU A 133 13.66 -5.89 4.75
N VAL A 134 14.62 -5.36 3.99
CA VAL A 134 15.90 -6.00 3.69
C VAL A 134 17.01 -4.95 3.79
N SER A 135 18.23 -5.38 4.13
CA SER A 135 19.40 -4.49 4.10
C SER A 135 19.76 -4.10 2.67
N GLU A 136 20.54 -3.04 2.52
CA GLU A 136 20.99 -2.58 1.18
C GLU A 136 21.90 -3.59 0.48
N GLU A 137 22.66 -4.37 1.25
CA GLU A 137 23.49 -5.48 0.75
C GLU A 137 22.60 -6.58 0.17
N ILE A 138 21.61 -7.05 0.95
CA ILE A 138 20.64 -8.05 0.48
C ILE A 138 19.87 -7.52 -0.75
N GLN A 139 19.54 -6.23 -0.78
CA GLN A 139 18.84 -5.65 -1.91
C GLN A 139 19.66 -5.72 -3.21
N LYS A 140 20.98 -5.51 -3.14
CA LYS A 140 21.87 -5.67 -4.30
C LYS A 140 21.92 -7.12 -4.77
N ASP A 141 22.10 -8.06 -3.86
CA ASP A 141 22.14 -9.50 -4.17
C ASP A 141 20.83 -9.98 -4.80
N LEU A 142 19.69 -9.51 -4.29
CA LEU A 142 18.38 -9.78 -4.88
C LEU A 142 18.31 -9.30 -6.33
N ILE A 143 18.74 -8.07 -6.62
CA ILE A 143 18.73 -7.53 -7.98
C ILE A 143 19.56 -8.41 -8.94
N GLU A 144 20.72 -8.92 -8.51
CA GLU A 144 21.54 -9.82 -9.31
C GLU A 144 20.82 -11.14 -9.61
N VAL A 145 20.22 -11.78 -8.60
CA VAL A 145 19.47 -13.02 -8.76
C VAL A 145 18.28 -12.86 -9.72
N PHE A 146 17.61 -11.71 -9.69
CA PHE A 146 16.53 -11.39 -10.61
C PHE A 146 17.02 -11.19 -12.06
N LYS A 147 18.15 -10.49 -12.25
CA LYS A 147 18.76 -10.33 -13.57
C LYS A 147 19.15 -11.68 -14.18
N GLU A 148 19.75 -12.57 -13.38
CA GLU A 148 20.09 -13.92 -13.81
C GLU A 148 18.86 -14.76 -14.21
N LEU A 149 17.75 -14.63 -13.48
CA LEU A 149 16.51 -15.34 -13.84
C LEU A 149 16.03 -14.93 -15.24
N HIS A 150 16.05 -13.62 -15.54
CA HIS A 150 15.58 -13.09 -16.82
C HIS A 150 16.50 -13.42 -17.99
N THR A 151 17.79 -13.67 -17.75
CA THR A 151 18.72 -14.14 -18.80
C THR A 151 18.70 -15.65 -18.98
N PHE A 152 18.40 -16.42 -17.92
CA PHE A 152 18.46 -17.87 -17.94
C PHE A 152 17.34 -18.53 -18.75
N SER A 153 16.13 -17.97 -18.78
CA SER A 153 14.98 -18.61 -19.41
C SER A 153 14.21 -17.67 -20.34
N SER A 154 14.10 -18.07 -21.60
CA SER A 154 13.28 -17.36 -22.60
C SER A 154 11.78 -17.43 -22.32
N PHE A 155 11.32 -18.27 -21.38
CA PHE A 155 9.93 -18.37 -20.98
C PHE A 155 9.54 -17.35 -19.90
N VAL A 156 10.50 -16.83 -19.14
CA VAL A 156 10.24 -15.83 -18.11
C VAL A 156 10.00 -14.48 -18.77
N ILE A 157 8.87 -13.86 -18.44
CA ILE A 157 8.52 -12.51 -18.88
C ILE A 157 9.02 -11.49 -17.86
N SER A 158 8.71 -11.73 -16.59
CA SER A 158 9.01 -10.83 -15.49
C SER A 158 8.91 -11.57 -14.16
N SER A 159 9.34 -10.93 -13.08
CA SER A 159 9.32 -11.51 -11.75
C SER A 159 9.22 -10.43 -10.66
N ALA A 160 8.79 -10.84 -9.47
CA ALA A 160 8.78 -9.99 -8.28
C ALA A 160 9.08 -10.78 -7.01
N LEU A 161 9.47 -10.06 -5.97
CA LEU A 161 9.51 -10.51 -4.58
C LEU A 161 8.64 -9.55 -3.77
N LEU A 162 7.58 -10.09 -3.19
CA LEU A 162 6.65 -9.36 -2.32
C LEU A 162 6.67 -9.97 -0.92
N THR A 163 6.12 -9.27 0.08
CA THR A 163 5.69 -9.91 1.32
C THR A 163 4.40 -10.69 1.11
N GLN A 164 4.05 -11.57 2.05
CA GLN A 164 2.75 -12.25 2.09
C GLN A 164 1.56 -11.28 2.13
N THR A 165 1.78 -10.07 2.65
CA THR A 165 0.75 -9.02 2.66
C THR A 165 0.64 -8.29 1.33
N GLY A 166 1.67 -8.31 0.47
CA GLY A 166 1.72 -7.64 -0.82
C GLY A 166 2.64 -6.41 -0.89
N ARG A 167 3.53 -6.22 0.09
CA ARG A 167 4.54 -5.15 0.04
C ARG A 167 5.66 -5.53 -0.93
N ILE A 168 6.02 -4.62 -1.82
CA ILE A 168 7.02 -4.85 -2.86
C ILE A 168 8.43 -4.72 -2.29
N ILE A 169 9.27 -5.74 -2.50
CA ILE A 169 10.72 -5.70 -2.22
C ILE A 169 11.48 -5.39 -3.51
N VAL A 170 11.21 -6.19 -4.55
CA VAL A 170 11.75 -6.06 -5.91
C VAL A 170 10.63 -6.43 -6.88
N SER A 171 10.45 -5.66 -7.95
CA SER A 171 9.47 -6.02 -8.98
C SER A 171 9.91 -5.54 -10.36
N TYR A 172 9.77 -6.43 -11.33
CA TYR A 172 9.87 -6.14 -12.77
C TYR A 172 8.53 -6.43 -13.48
N LEU A 173 7.47 -6.69 -12.72
CA LEU A 173 6.13 -6.91 -13.25
C LEU A 173 5.55 -5.58 -13.77
N SER A 174 4.71 -5.63 -14.80
CA SER A 174 3.93 -4.46 -15.20
C SER A 174 2.90 -4.09 -14.13
N SER A 175 2.55 -2.80 -14.06
CA SER A 175 1.67 -2.26 -13.01
C SER A 175 0.30 -2.93 -12.95
N ASN A 176 -0.24 -3.38 -14.08
CA ASN A 176 -1.50 -4.13 -14.13
C ASN A 176 -1.38 -5.50 -13.44
N VAL A 177 -0.38 -6.30 -13.82
CA VAL A 177 -0.13 -7.63 -13.23
C VAL A 177 0.13 -7.52 -11.74
N LEU A 178 0.93 -6.52 -11.34
CA LEU A 178 1.24 -6.27 -9.94
C LEU A 178 -0.01 -5.88 -9.14
N SER A 179 -0.87 -5.04 -9.70
CA SER A 179 -2.15 -4.65 -9.09
C SER A 179 -3.07 -5.84 -8.87
N ASP A 180 -3.15 -6.77 -9.83
CA ASP A 180 -4.00 -7.96 -9.72
C ASP A 180 -3.48 -8.92 -8.65
N ILE A 181 -2.17 -9.11 -8.58
CA ILE A 181 -1.51 -9.89 -7.52
C ILE A 181 -1.80 -9.28 -6.15
N ILE A 182 -1.61 -7.97 -5.98
CA ILE A 182 -1.81 -7.30 -4.70
C ILE A 182 -3.27 -7.44 -4.24
N ARG A 183 -4.24 -7.26 -5.15
CA ARG A 183 -5.66 -7.50 -4.86
C ARG A 183 -5.94 -8.93 -4.42
N LEU A 184 -5.29 -9.91 -5.05
CA LEU A 184 -5.38 -11.31 -4.64
C LEU A 184 -4.82 -11.52 -3.23
N LEU A 185 -3.67 -10.94 -2.90
CA LEU A 185 -3.05 -11.04 -1.58
C LEU A 185 -3.90 -10.35 -0.50
N GLU A 186 -4.41 -9.16 -0.80
CA GLU A 186 -5.29 -8.39 0.09
C GLU A 186 -6.59 -9.15 0.37
N SER A 187 -7.24 -9.68 -0.68
CA SER A 187 -8.47 -10.47 -0.54
C SER A 187 -8.25 -11.67 0.37
N ARG A 188 -7.12 -12.38 0.18
CA ARG A 188 -6.73 -13.52 1.01
C ARG A 188 -6.46 -13.13 2.46
N PHE A 189 -5.81 -12.00 2.68
CA PHE A 189 -5.56 -11.49 4.03
C PHE A 189 -6.88 -11.15 4.76
N ILE A 190 -7.82 -10.49 4.08
CA ILE A 190 -9.12 -10.11 4.63
C ILE A 190 -9.93 -11.32 5.10
N ILE A 191 -9.90 -12.42 4.34
CA ILE A 191 -10.60 -13.67 4.71
C ILE A 191 -9.82 -14.54 5.72
N GLY A 192 -8.73 -14.03 6.29
CA GLY A 192 -7.90 -14.74 7.27
C GLY A 192 -6.93 -15.77 6.68
N ASN A 193 -6.83 -15.88 5.35
CA ASN A 193 -5.91 -16.79 4.65
C ASN A 193 -4.62 -16.06 4.25
N SER A 194 -3.88 -15.58 5.24
CA SER A 194 -2.75 -14.66 5.06
C SER A 194 -1.45 -15.29 4.51
N ARG A 195 -1.44 -16.58 4.16
CA ARG A 195 -0.24 -17.26 3.66
C ARG A 195 -0.51 -17.97 2.33
N ILE A 196 0.38 -17.72 1.38
CA ILE A 196 0.52 -18.51 0.15
C ILE A 196 1.71 -19.43 0.33
N SER A 197 1.48 -20.73 0.19
CA SER A 197 2.53 -21.74 0.06
C SER A 197 2.96 -21.86 -1.41
N GLU A 198 2.01 -22.16 -2.28
CA GLU A 198 2.20 -22.32 -3.71
C GLU A 198 0.88 -22.01 -4.43
N LEU A 199 0.92 -21.18 -5.45
CA LEU A 199 -0.21 -20.88 -6.33
C LEU A 199 0.32 -20.72 -7.75
N ILE A 200 -0.24 -21.46 -8.69
CA ILE A 200 0.04 -21.29 -10.11
C ILE A 200 -1.29 -21.12 -10.84
N SER A 201 -1.42 -20.05 -11.59
CA SER A 201 -2.62 -19.73 -12.36
C SER A 201 -2.29 -19.45 -13.82
N LEU A 202 -3.25 -19.72 -14.70
CA LEU A 202 -3.19 -19.36 -16.11
C LEU A 202 -4.03 -18.10 -16.31
N GLU A 203 -3.36 -17.00 -16.63
CA GLU A 203 -3.95 -15.67 -16.81
C GLU A 203 -3.92 -15.24 -18.28
N GLU A 204 -4.65 -14.17 -18.60
CA GLU A 204 -4.64 -13.58 -19.94
C GLU A 204 -3.27 -13.07 -20.39
N TYR A 205 -2.38 -12.77 -19.43
CA TYR A 205 -1.03 -12.27 -19.69
C TYR A 205 0.07 -13.34 -19.51
N GLY A 206 -0.27 -14.60 -19.27
CA GLY A 206 0.73 -15.66 -19.07
C GLY A 206 0.38 -16.65 -17.98
N ILE A 207 1.35 -17.49 -17.62
CA ILE A 207 1.26 -18.31 -16.41
C ILE A 207 1.87 -17.51 -15.26
N LEU A 208 1.15 -17.39 -14.16
CA LEU A 208 1.61 -16.70 -12.97
C LEU A 208 1.90 -17.71 -11.87
N SER A 209 3.13 -17.73 -11.37
CA SER A 209 3.56 -18.62 -10.29
C SER A 209 3.96 -17.82 -9.06
N LEU A 210 3.27 -18.05 -7.94
CA LEU A 210 3.53 -17.48 -6.62
C LEU A 210 4.00 -18.61 -5.70
N ILE A 211 5.22 -18.50 -5.16
CA ILE A 211 5.76 -19.45 -4.19
C ILE A 211 6.11 -18.71 -2.90
N GLY A 212 5.52 -19.16 -1.80
CA GLY A 212 5.79 -18.64 -0.47
C GLY A 212 7.22 -18.94 0.00
N ILE A 213 7.84 -17.93 0.60
CA ILE A 213 9.14 -18.00 1.28
C ILE A 213 8.95 -17.36 2.64
N ASP A 214 8.48 -18.14 3.62
CA ASP A 214 8.15 -17.63 4.95
C ASP A 214 7.22 -16.39 4.88
N ASN A 215 7.71 -15.20 5.28
CA ASN A 215 6.97 -13.93 5.22
C ASN A 215 6.95 -13.26 3.83
N PHE A 216 7.56 -13.89 2.83
CA PHE A 216 7.67 -13.40 1.46
C PHE A 216 6.97 -14.31 0.45
N ILE A 217 6.80 -13.81 -0.76
CA ILE A 217 6.29 -14.51 -1.94
C ILE A 217 7.21 -14.18 -3.10
N SER A 218 7.79 -15.22 -3.70
CA SER A 218 8.47 -15.15 -4.98
C SER A 218 7.47 -15.32 -6.11
N ILE A 219 7.52 -14.42 -7.09
CA ILE A 219 6.57 -14.36 -8.18
C ILE A 219 7.32 -14.42 -9.50
N ILE A 220 6.87 -15.27 -10.41
CA ILE A 220 7.35 -15.30 -11.79
C ILE A 220 6.15 -15.31 -12.74
N GLN A 221 6.17 -14.42 -13.72
CA GLN A 221 5.29 -14.43 -14.87
C GLN A 221 6.00 -15.15 -16.02
N PHE A 222 5.38 -16.19 -16.55
CA PHE A 222 5.86 -16.93 -17.72
C PHE A 222 4.95 -16.69 -18.92
N LYS A 223 5.50 -16.93 -20.12
CA LYS A 223 4.71 -16.98 -21.36
C LYS A 223 3.62 -18.06 -21.28
N LYS A 224 2.49 -17.82 -21.94
CA LYS A 224 1.35 -18.76 -22.01
C LYS A 224 1.73 -20.15 -22.53
N ASN A 225 2.72 -20.23 -23.40
CA ASN A 225 3.20 -21.48 -23.98
C ASN A 225 4.34 -22.14 -23.17
N CYS A 226 4.67 -21.63 -21.98
CA CYS A 226 5.62 -22.27 -21.09
C CYS A 226 5.04 -23.60 -20.59
N PRO A 227 5.75 -24.74 -20.73
CA PRO A 227 5.28 -25.99 -20.14
C PRO A 227 5.10 -25.87 -18.63
N PHE A 228 3.99 -26.37 -18.09
CA PHE A 228 3.64 -26.22 -16.68
C PHE A 228 4.77 -26.71 -15.75
N GLU A 229 5.33 -27.88 -16.02
CA GLU A 229 6.44 -28.46 -15.26
C GLU A 229 7.69 -27.59 -15.30
N THR A 230 7.99 -26.97 -16.44
CA THR A 230 9.10 -26.02 -16.59
C THR A 230 8.87 -24.80 -15.69
N SER A 231 7.66 -24.23 -15.72
CA SER A 231 7.30 -23.08 -14.87
C SER A 231 7.44 -23.41 -13.38
N LEU A 232 7.02 -24.61 -12.97
CA LEU A 232 7.07 -25.07 -11.59
C LEU A 232 8.51 -25.27 -11.11
N ILE A 233 9.35 -25.94 -11.91
CA ILE A 233 10.76 -26.21 -11.57
C ILE A 233 11.54 -24.91 -11.44
N ILE A 234 11.38 -24.00 -12.41
CA ILE A 234 12.08 -22.69 -12.39
C ILE A 234 11.65 -21.92 -11.14
N SER A 235 10.35 -21.83 -10.87
CA SER A 235 9.83 -21.12 -9.71
C SER A 235 10.36 -21.68 -8.39
N LYS A 236 10.39 -23.01 -8.23
CA LYS A 236 10.91 -23.66 -7.02
C LYS A 236 12.41 -23.41 -6.83
N LYS A 237 13.20 -23.49 -7.91
CA LYS A 237 14.64 -23.21 -7.86
C LYS A 237 14.92 -21.75 -7.50
N PHE A 238 14.22 -20.83 -8.15
CA PHE A 238 14.34 -19.40 -7.90
C PHE A 238 13.96 -19.05 -6.45
N SER A 239 12.79 -19.52 -6.01
CA SER A 239 12.32 -19.34 -4.63
C SER A 239 13.30 -19.88 -3.59
N LYS A 240 13.88 -21.07 -3.80
CA LYS A 240 14.90 -21.64 -2.93
C LYS A 240 16.18 -20.79 -2.88
N ARG A 241 16.57 -20.14 -3.98
CA ARG A 241 17.71 -19.23 -4.02
C ARG A 241 17.43 -17.94 -3.25
N LEU A 242 16.26 -17.33 -3.47
CA LEU A 242 15.84 -16.15 -2.72
C LEU A 242 15.76 -16.42 -1.22
N LYS A 243 15.25 -17.59 -0.81
CA LYS A 243 15.20 -18.00 0.60
C LYS A 243 16.57 -17.95 1.28
N LYS A 244 17.64 -18.34 0.60
CA LYS A 244 19.01 -18.33 1.15
C LYS A 244 19.61 -16.93 1.31
N LEU A 245 19.07 -15.94 0.61
CA LEU A 245 19.55 -14.56 0.70
C LEU A 245 18.85 -13.79 1.82
N ILE A 246 17.59 -14.12 2.08
CA ILE A 246 16.73 -13.37 3.00
C ILE A 246 16.66 -14.04 4.39
N MET A 247 17.08 -15.31 4.50
CA MET A 247 17.17 -16.08 5.75
C MET A 247 18.59 -16.57 5.97
#